data_AF-X0U725-F1
#
_entry.id   AF-X0U725-F1
#
_cell.length_a   1.000
_cell.length_b   1.000
_cell.length_c   1.000
_cell.angle_alpha   90.00
_cell.angle_beta   90.00
_cell.angle_gamma   90.00
#
_symmetry.space_group_name_H-M   'P 1'
#
loop_
_entity.id
_entity.type
_entity.pdbx_description
1 polymer ?
#
loop_
_entity_poly.entity_id
_entity_poly.type
_entity_poly.pdbx_seq_one_letter_code
_entity_poly.pdbx_strand_id
1 'polypeptide(L)'
;LKELGILVSLFKIRNIAFINAFNKSTEAYIKRFPNYHEPLTEDLKKKIILEIKNREKNSSISDIASFCSVSYPTVCRIAVKEVFKDNINAYRQRFPINEVLEMGSITHARINDLLTKHFKLKGIYYFSNPMLFLDSPFSKTKSQNKPDGLLINRKNLKLFQERLISILGIDLKLINKVKAFQFDFTTLLSKNNIIDKIKKYQHPEMILFIIGTRWNYQRRNYLELPKSKKILYPSNIKIISPMTFTYIFDLKGIYLDRFKDILYYNSEWDL
;
A
#
# COMPACT_ATOMS: atom_id res chain seq x y z
N LEU A 1 -30.10 6.54 -2.41
CA LEU A 1 -29.48 6.92 -1.12
C LEU A 1 -28.51 8.09 -1.25
N LYS A 2 -27.48 8.02 -2.11
CA LYS A 2 -26.59 9.16 -2.37
C LYS A 2 -27.31 10.36 -3.03
N GLU A 3 -28.25 10.08 -3.93
CA GLU A 3 -29.14 11.08 -4.56
C GLU A 3 -30.23 11.62 -3.62
N LEU A 4 -30.43 10.99 -2.46
CA LEU A 4 -31.43 11.38 -1.46
C LEU A 4 -30.81 12.13 -0.26
N GLY A 5 -29.51 12.42 -0.29
CA GLY A 5 -28.80 13.09 0.81
C GLY A 5 -28.65 12.27 2.10
N ILE A 6 -29.10 11.01 2.13
CA ILE A 6 -29.07 10.18 3.34
C ILE A 6 -27.70 9.50 3.46
N LEU A 7 -26.86 10.02 4.37
CA LEU A 7 -25.60 9.41 4.79
C LEU A 7 -25.88 8.21 5.71
N VAL A 8 -26.12 7.04 5.12
CA VAL A 8 -26.18 5.77 5.86
C VAL A 8 -24.84 5.05 5.72
N SER A 9 -24.23 4.65 6.85
CA SER A 9 -23.00 3.88 6.80
C SER A 9 -23.21 2.55 6.08
N LEU A 10 -22.22 2.12 5.30
CA LEU A 10 -22.21 0.83 4.61
C LEU A 10 -22.48 -0.34 5.58
N PHE A 11 -22.01 -0.21 6.83
CA PHE A 11 -22.30 -1.16 7.90
C PHE A 11 -23.79 -1.23 8.24
N LYS A 12 -24.45 -0.09 8.41
CA LYS A 12 -25.88 -0.03 8.73
C LYS A 12 -26.74 -0.56 7.58
N ILE A 13 -26.37 -0.26 6.32
CA ILE A 13 -27.02 -0.85 5.13
C ILE A 13 -26.88 -2.37 5.12
N ARG A 14 -25.67 -2.89 5.36
CA ARG A 14 -25.41 -4.34 5.41
C ARG A 14 -26.20 -5.02 6.53
N ASN A 15 -26.26 -4.42 7.71
CA ASN A 15 -27.00 -4.98 8.83
C ASN A 15 -28.52 -5.01 8.58
N ILE A 16 -29.06 -3.93 7.99
CA ILE A 16 -30.47 -3.88 7.55
C ILE A 16 -30.75 -4.94 6.49
N ALA A 17 -29.85 -5.10 5.51
CA ALA A 17 -29.98 -6.13 4.48
C ALA A 17 -29.96 -7.53 5.12
N PHE A 18 -29.01 -7.82 5.99
CA PHE A 18 -28.90 -9.10 6.68
C PHE A 18 -30.19 -9.46 7.45
N ILE A 19 -30.75 -8.51 8.18
CA ILE A 19 -31.98 -8.72 8.96
C ILE A 19 -33.19 -8.87 8.04
N ASN A 20 -33.40 -7.93 7.11
CA ASN A 20 -34.66 -7.81 6.38
C ASN A 20 -34.69 -8.59 5.06
N ALA A 21 -33.59 -8.59 4.31
CA ALA A 21 -33.53 -9.23 2.99
C ALA A 21 -33.09 -10.69 3.07
N PHE A 22 -32.35 -11.08 4.11
CA PHE A 22 -31.85 -12.44 4.28
C PHE A 22 -32.44 -13.15 5.50
N ASN A 23 -33.38 -12.53 6.22
CA ASN A 23 -34.03 -13.10 7.41
C ASN A 23 -33.02 -13.66 8.43
N LYS A 24 -31.88 -12.97 8.62
CA LYS A 24 -30.77 -13.41 9.48
C LYS A 24 -30.14 -14.76 9.07
N SER A 25 -30.38 -15.26 7.86
CA SER A 25 -29.69 -16.43 7.32
C SER A 25 -28.25 -16.06 6.94
N THR A 26 -27.30 -16.47 7.78
CA THR A 26 -25.87 -16.28 7.53
C THR A 26 -25.44 -16.95 6.22
N GLU A 27 -25.94 -18.14 5.94
CA GLU A 27 -25.60 -18.90 4.73
C GLU A 27 -26.03 -18.17 3.45
N ALA A 28 -27.29 -17.71 3.38
CA ALA A 28 -27.79 -16.96 2.24
C ALA A 28 -27.07 -15.62 2.06
N TYR A 29 -26.73 -14.96 3.18
CA TYR A 29 -25.99 -13.70 3.16
C TYR A 29 -24.54 -13.88 2.69
N ILE A 30 -23.81 -14.90 3.18
CA ILE A 30 -22.44 -15.23 2.75
C ILE A 30 -22.43 -15.65 1.28
N LYS A 31 -23.41 -16.43 0.83
CA LYS A 31 -23.53 -16.82 -0.59
C LYS A 31 -23.61 -15.60 -1.51
N ARG A 32 -24.28 -14.53 -1.08
CA ARG A 32 -24.37 -13.26 -1.84
C ARG A 32 -23.17 -12.33 -1.59
N PHE A 33 -22.62 -12.35 -0.39
CA PHE A 33 -21.50 -11.52 0.05
C PHE A 33 -20.39 -12.41 0.62
N PRO A 34 -19.59 -13.06 -0.24
CA PRO A 34 -18.59 -14.04 0.20
C PRO A 34 -17.47 -13.44 1.08
N ASN A 35 -17.38 -12.10 1.13
CA ASN A 35 -16.47 -11.36 2.00
C ASN A 35 -17.12 -10.88 3.31
N TYR A 36 -18.29 -11.41 3.68
CA TYR A 36 -18.92 -11.13 4.97
C TYR A 36 -18.18 -11.89 6.08
N HIS A 37 -17.83 -11.18 7.14
CA HIS A 37 -17.34 -11.78 8.37
C HIS A 37 -18.47 -11.77 9.39
N GLU A 38 -18.67 -12.89 10.08
CA GLU A 38 -19.67 -12.98 11.15
C GLU A 38 -19.46 -11.86 12.19
N PRO A 39 -20.55 -11.38 12.81
CA PRO A 39 -20.44 -10.44 13.91
C PRO A 39 -19.58 -11.03 15.01
N LEU A 40 -18.75 -10.19 15.64
CA LEU A 40 -17.93 -10.61 16.77
C LEU A 40 -18.84 -11.05 17.92
N THR A 41 -18.78 -12.33 18.31
CA THR A 41 -19.53 -12.86 19.45
C THR A 41 -18.97 -12.32 20.77
N GLU A 42 -19.81 -12.24 21.81
CA GLU A 42 -19.37 -11.79 23.14
C GLU A 42 -18.28 -12.71 23.74
N ASP A 43 -18.37 -14.02 23.50
CA ASP A 43 -17.34 -14.96 23.98
C ASP A 43 -16.00 -14.75 23.26
N LEU A 44 -16.02 -14.50 21.95
CA LEU A 44 -14.80 -14.18 21.21
C LEU A 44 -14.23 -12.81 21.64
N LYS A 45 -15.09 -11.83 21.91
CA LYS A 45 -14.68 -10.53 22.49
C LYS A 45 -14.00 -10.72 23.85
N LYS A 46 -14.58 -11.50 24.76
CA LYS A 46 -14.00 -11.84 26.07
C LYS A 46 -12.65 -12.55 25.93
N LYS A 47 -12.56 -13.51 25.00
CA LYS A 47 -11.29 -14.19 24.69
C LYS A 47 -10.22 -13.20 24.23
N ILE A 48 -10.53 -12.30 23.30
CA ILE A 48 -9.57 -11.27 22.83
C ILE A 48 -9.11 -10.38 23.99
N ILE A 49 -10.04 -9.94 24.86
CA ILE A 49 -9.71 -9.13 26.05
C ILE A 49 -8.75 -9.89 26.97
N LEU A 50 -9.00 -11.18 27.21
CA LEU A 50 -8.13 -12.03 28.03
C LEU A 50 -6.73 -12.16 27.43
N GLU A 51 -6.64 -12.39 26.12
CA GLU A 51 -5.35 -12.49 25.41
C GLU A 51 -4.55 -11.19 25.49
N ILE A 52 -5.20 -10.03 25.36
CA ILE A 52 -4.54 -8.71 25.47
C ILE A 52 -3.97 -8.51 26.89
N LYS A 53 -4.71 -8.94 27.91
CA LYS A 53 -4.32 -8.76 29.33
C LYS A 53 -3.24 -9.74 29.78
N ASN A 54 -3.34 -11.00 29.36
CA ASN A 54 -2.57 -12.09 29.95
C ASN A 54 -1.34 -12.50 29.14
N ARG A 55 -1.30 -12.23 27.83
CA ARG A 55 -0.10 -12.55 27.05
C ARG A 55 1.08 -11.71 27.50
N GLU A 56 2.26 -12.31 27.43
CA GLU A 56 3.54 -11.66 27.68
C GLU A 56 3.66 -10.32 26.95
N LYS A 57 4.38 -9.38 27.57
CA LYS A 57 4.60 -8.01 27.07
C LYS A 57 5.12 -7.96 25.62
N ASN A 58 5.72 -9.04 25.13
CA ASN A 58 6.30 -9.14 23.79
C ASN A 58 5.32 -9.61 22.70
N SER A 59 4.12 -10.07 23.06
CA SER A 59 3.10 -10.43 22.04
C SER A 59 2.58 -9.20 21.33
N SER A 60 2.58 -9.22 19.98
CA SER A 60 2.04 -8.15 19.15
C SER A 60 0.52 -8.29 18.97
N ILE A 61 -0.14 -7.21 18.54
CA ILE A 61 -1.55 -7.27 18.14
C ILE A 61 -1.77 -8.26 16.99
N SER A 62 -0.79 -8.42 16.09
CA SER A 62 -0.88 -9.37 14.98
C SER A 62 -0.91 -10.81 15.48
N ASP A 63 -0.15 -11.13 16.53
CA ASP A 63 -0.12 -12.47 17.11
C ASP A 63 -1.46 -12.80 17.78
N ILE A 64 -2.04 -11.83 18.50
CA ILE A 64 -3.36 -11.96 19.11
C ILE A 64 -4.44 -12.12 18.03
N ALA A 65 -4.39 -11.30 16.97
CA ALA A 65 -5.34 -11.37 15.87
C ALA A 65 -5.31 -12.74 15.18
N SER A 66 -4.11 -13.26 14.91
CA SER A 66 -3.89 -14.60 14.36
C SER A 66 -4.44 -15.68 15.30
N PHE A 67 -4.10 -15.61 16.59
CA PHE A 67 -4.55 -16.58 17.59
C PHE A 67 -6.08 -16.62 17.76
N CYS A 68 -6.73 -15.45 17.72
CA CYS A 68 -8.17 -15.35 17.82
C CYS A 68 -8.89 -15.52 16.47
N SER A 69 -8.17 -15.74 15.36
CA SER A 69 -8.74 -15.82 14.01
C SER A 69 -9.62 -14.63 13.65
N VAL A 70 -9.18 -13.43 14.03
CA VAL A 70 -9.87 -12.16 13.74
C VAL A 70 -8.95 -11.18 13.02
N SER A 71 -9.53 -10.12 12.45
CA SER A 71 -8.74 -9.07 11.81
C SER A 71 -7.93 -8.26 12.85
N TYR A 72 -6.72 -7.83 12.46
CA TYR A 72 -5.90 -6.90 13.25
C TYR A 72 -6.68 -5.66 13.72
N PRO A 73 -7.47 -4.96 12.86
CA PRO A 73 -8.30 -3.84 13.30
C PRO A 73 -9.32 -4.18 14.39
N THR A 74 -9.88 -5.40 14.36
CA THR A 74 -10.80 -5.87 15.41
C THR A 74 -10.11 -5.86 16.77
N VAL A 75 -8.91 -6.43 16.86
CA VAL A 75 -8.14 -6.49 18.10
C VAL A 75 -7.71 -5.11 18.56
N CYS A 76 -7.19 -4.24 17.66
CA CYS A 76 -6.87 -2.86 18.00
C CYS A 76 -8.05 -2.12 18.61
N ARG A 77 -9.24 -2.23 18.00
CA ARG A 77 -10.45 -1.56 18.47
C ARG A 77 -10.84 -2.04 19.87
N ILE A 78 -10.79 -3.36 20.12
CA ILE A 78 -11.10 -3.93 21.44
C ILE A 78 -10.05 -3.52 22.46
N ALA A 79 -8.78 -3.57 22.12
CA ALA A 79 -7.69 -3.16 22.99
C ALA A 79 -7.89 -1.71 23.45
N VAL A 80 -8.01 -0.77 22.51
CA VAL A 80 -8.17 0.66 22.83
C VAL A 80 -9.44 0.91 23.63
N LYS A 81 -10.60 0.44 23.16
CA LYS A 81 -11.89 0.80 23.76
C LYS A 81 -12.21 0.05 25.04
N GLU A 82 -11.92 -1.24 25.10
CA GLU A 82 -12.40 -2.13 26.16
C GLU A 82 -11.33 -2.41 27.21
N VAL A 83 -10.07 -2.54 26.81
CA VAL A 83 -8.96 -2.86 27.72
C VAL A 83 -8.34 -1.60 28.29
N PHE A 84 -7.97 -0.66 27.42
CA PHE A 84 -7.32 0.59 27.82
C PHE A 84 -8.28 1.76 28.03
N LYS A 85 -9.58 1.58 27.75
CA LYS A 85 -10.62 2.60 27.96
C LYS A 85 -10.26 3.96 27.35
N ASP A 86 -9.86 3.92 26.08
CA ASP A 86 -9.39 5.07 25.29
C ASP A 86 -8.08 5.72 25.79
N ASN A 87 -7.36 5.11 26.74
CA ASN A 87 -6.01 5.52 27.14
C ASN A 87 -4.97 5.07 26.10
N ILE A 88 -4.75 5.90 25.08
CA ILE A 88 -3.81 5.64 23.98
C ILE A 88 -2.37 5.49 24.48
N ASN A 89 -1.98 6.20 25.53
CA ASN A 89 -0.61 6.13 26.07
C ASN A 89 -0.34 4.75 26.69
N ALA A 90 -1.27 4.25 27.51
CA ALA A 90 -1.16 2.89 28.07
C ALA A 90 -1.17 1.82 26.97
N TYR A 91 -2.02 1.98 25.95
CA TYR A 91 -2.03 1.11 24.78
C TYR A 91 -0.67 1.09 24.06
N ARG A 92 -0.08 2.26 23.78
CA ARG A 92 1.23 2.38 23.11
C ARG A 92 2.38 1.85 23.96
N GLN A 93 2.33 1.98 25.28
CA GLN A 93 3.31 1.37 26.18
C GLN A 93 3.27 -0.16 26.14
N ARG A 94 2.06 -0.74 26.00
CA ARG A 94 1.88 -2.19 25.88
C ARG A 94 2.20 -2.74 24.48
N PHE A 95 1.84 -1.97 23.45
CA PHE A 95 2.03 -2.31 22.04
C PHE A 95 2.80 -1.17 21.36
N PRO A 96 4.12 -1.09 21.60
CA PRO A 96 4.94 -0.03 21.02
C PRO A 96 4.83 -0.10 19.51
N ILE A 97 4.47 1.03 18.93
CA ILE A 97 4.41 1.17 17.48
C ILE A 97 5.85 1.37 17.02
N ASN A 98 6.26 0.64 15.99
CA ASN A 98 7.47 1.00 15.28
C ASN A 98 7.16 2.29 14.51
N GLU A 99 7.51 3.36 15.19
CA GLU A 99 7.32 4.73 14.82
C GLU A 99 7.81 5.00 13.37
N VAL A 100 8.97 4.46 13.00
CA VAL A 100 9.55 4.59 11.64
C VAL A 100 8.68 3.89 10.58
N LEU A 101 8.16 2.69 10.90
CA LEU A 101 7.28 1.95 10.01
C LEU A 101 5.91 2.62 9.84
N GLU A 102 5.38 3.23 10.90
CA GLU A 102 4.14 4.00 10.83
C GLU A 102 4.30 5.21 9.91
N MET A 103 5.38 5.97 10.07
CA MET A 103 5.68 7.11 9.19
C MET A 103 5.90 6.70 7.74
N GLY A 104 6.60 5.60 7.48
CA GLY A 104 6.72 5.04 6.14
C GLY A 104 5.35 4.70 5.54
N SER A 105 4.47 4.08 6.33
CA SER A 105 3.11 3.72 5.91
C SER A 105 2.25 4.95 5.59
N ILE A 106 2.31 5.99 6.44
CA ILE A 106 1.61 7.26 6.22
C ILE A 106 2.15 7.95 4.97
N THR A 107 3.47 8.01 4.81
CA THR A 107 4.15 8.59 3.65
C THR A 107 3.65 7.94 2.35
N HIS A 108 3.65 6.61 2.29
CA HIS A 108 3.18 5.87 1.11
C HIS A 108 1.70 6.13 0.84
N ALA A 109 0.86 6.14 1.87
CA ALA A 109 -0.57 6.44 1.71
C ALA A 109 -0.81 7.85 1.15
N ARG A 110 -0.05 8.84 1.61
CA ARG A 110 -0.14 10.23 1.13
C ARG A 110 0.35 10.39 -0.30
N ILE A 111 1.47 9.76 -0.66
CA ILE A 111 1.97 9.73 -2.04
C ILE A 111 0.92 9.09 -2.96
N ASN A 112 0.36 7.95 -2.57
CA ASN A 112 -0.62 7.23 -3.38
C ASN A 112 -1.92 8.03 -3.59
N ASP A 113 -2.42 8.72 -2.56
CA ASP A 113 -3.59 9.62 -2.69
C ASP A 113 -3.30 10.79 -3.65
N LEU A 114 -2.11 11.40 -3.52
CA LEU A 114 -1.66 12.48 -4.38
C LEU A 114 -1.59 12.03 -5.85
N LEU A 115 -0.95 10.89 -6.11
CA LEU A 115 -0.80 10.33 -7.46
C LEU A 115 -2.14 9.91 -8.06
N THR A 116 -3.03 9.32 -7.25
CA THR A 116 -4.39 8.98 -7.68
C THR A 116 -5.12 10.22 -8.19
N LYS A 117 -5.06 11.33 -7.45
CA LYS A 117 -5.68 12.61 -7.85
C LYS A 117 -5.04 13.17 -9.11
N HIS A 118 -3.70 13.22 -9.17
CA HIS A 118 -2.94 13.73 -10.30
C HIS A 118 -3.26 12.99 -11.60
N PHE A 119 -3.16 11.66 -11.58
CA PHE A 119 -3.40 10.85 -12.78
C PHE A 119 -4.87 10.83 -13.18
N LYS A 120 -5.80 10.89 -12.22
CA LYS A 120 -7.24 10.99 -12.53
C LYS A 120 -7.57 12.25 -13.34
N LEU A 121 -6.96 13.40 -13.01
CA LEU A 121 -7.15 14.64 -13.79
C LEU A 121 -6.65 14.52 -15.23
N LYS A 122 -5.67 13.65 -15.49
CA LYS A 122 -5.13 13.37 -16.82
C LYS A 122 -5.87 12.23 -17.54
N GLY A 123 -6.96 11.70 -16.96
CA GLY A 123 -7.68 10.54 -17.51
C GLY A 123 -6.88 9.24 -17.49
N ILE A 124 -5.93 9.10 -16.56
CA ILE A 124 -5.05 7.93 -16.43
C ILE A 124 -5.48 7.11 -15.20
N TYR A 125 -5.57 5.80 -15.37
CA TYR A 125 -5.90 4.87 -14.28
C TYR A 125 -4.66 4.55 -13.45
N TYR A 126 -4.69 4.99 -12.19
CA TYR A 126 -3.71 4.67 -11.17
C TYR A 126 -4.40 3.90 -10.04
N PHE A 127 -3.79 2.79 -9.62
CA PHE A 127 -4.27 1.95 -8.54
C PHE A 127 -3.25 1.97 -7.41
N SER A 128 -3.69 2.34 -6.20
CA SER A 128 -2.90 2.24 -4.98
C SER A 128 -3.02 0.84 -4.37
N ASN A 129 -1.91 0.23 -3.98
CA ASN A 129 -1.88 -1.10 -3.35
C ASN A 129 -2.61 -2.22 -4.11
N PRO A 130 -2.51 -2.32 -5.46
CA PRO A 130 -3.19 -3.36 -6.19
C PRO A 130 -2.62 -4.74 -5.84
N MET A 131 -3.48 -5.75 -5.80
CA MET A 131 -3.01 -7.14 -5.71
C MET A 131 -2.52 -7.59 -7.09
N LEU A 132 -1.23 -7.88 -7.21
CA LEU A 132 -0.64 -8.37 -8.45
C LEU A 132 -0.22 -9.82 -8.34
N PHE A 133 -0.38 -10.55 -9.45
CA PHE A 133 0.12 -11.90 -9.64
C PHE A 133 -0.31 -12.86 -8.52
N LEU A 134 -1.63 -12.98 -8.33
CA LEU A 134 -2.24 -13.86 -7.32
C LEU A 134 -1.77 -15.31 -7.42
N ASP A 135 -1.36 -15.73 -8.63
CA ASP A 135 -0.92 -17.09 -8.95
C ASP A 135 0.59 -17.20 -9.21
N SER A 136 1.38 -16.17 -8.85
CA SER A 136 2.83 -16.22 -9.09
C SER A 136 3.48 -17.30 -8.21
N PRO A 137 4.30 -18.22 -8.78
CA PRO A 137 5.06 -19.19 -8.00
C PRO A 137 6.09 -18.53 -7.08
N PHE A 138 6.35 -17.23 -7.25
CA PHE A 138 7.25 -16.45 -6.40
C PHE A 138 6.52 -15.80 -5.20
N SER A 139 5.19 -15.85 -5.15
CA SER A 139 4.39 -15.30 -4.05
C SER A 139 4.18 -16.35 -2.97
N LYS A 140 5.10 -16.43 -2.00
CA LYS A 140 4.95 -17.36 -0.86
C LYS A 140 3.79 -17.00 0.07
N THR A 141 3.26 -15.78 -0.01
CA THR A 141 2.05 -15.38 0.71
C THR A 141 1.21 -14.41 -0.13
N LYS A 142 -0.10 -14.68 -0.27
CA LYS A 142 -1.06 -13.85 -1.04
C LYS A 142 -1.13 -12.38 -0.58
N SER A 143 -0.66 -12.07 0.63
CA SER A 143 -0.67 -10.73 1.21
C SER A 143 0.58 -9.89 0.88
N GLN A 144 1.67 -10.50 0.40
CA GLN A 144 2.94 -9.79 0.28
C GLN A 144 3.08 -8.99 -1.00
N ASN A 145 2.45 -9.34 -2.13
CA ASN A 145 2.66 -8.66 -3.42
C ASN A 145 1.77 -7.43 -3.66
N LYS A 146 1.82 -6.46 -2.75
CA LYS A 146 1.16 -5.16 -2.92
C LYS A 146 2.22 -4.10 -3.19
N PRO A 147 2.47 -3.72 -4.46
CA PRO A 147 3.24 -2.52 -4.72
C PRO A 147 2.47 -1.28 -4.29
N ASP A 148 3.17 -0.17 -4.07
CA ASP A 148 2.53 1.05 -3.63
C ASP A 148 1.58 1.59 -4.71
N GLY A 149 2.01 1.55 -5.98
CA GLY A 149 1.23 2.06 -7.10
C GLY A 149 1.37 1.24 -8.37
N LEU A 150 0.30 1.23 -9.18
CA LEU A 150 0.30 0.72 -10.54
C LEU A 150 -0.44 1.68 -11.47
N LEU A 151 0.20 2.05 -12.56
CA LEU A 151 -0.38 2.84 -13.63
C LEU A 151 -0.56 1.96 -14.87
N ILE A 152 -1.79 1.81 -15.34
CA ILE A 152 -2.08 0.96 -16.51
C ILE A 152 -1.86 1.72 -17.81
N ASN A 153 -1.09 1.15 -18.72
CA ASN A 153 -0.89 1.68 -20.07
C ASN A 153 -2.08 1.29 -20.97
N ARG A 154 -3.10 2.14 -21.04
CA ARG A 154 -4.24 1.98 -21.97
C ARG A 154 -4.20 2.87 -23.21
N LYS A 155 -3.00 3.33 -23.65
CA LYS A 155 -2.70 4.26 -24.79
C LYS A 155 -2.22 5.67 -24.40
N ASN A 156 -2.18 6.02 -23.11
CA ASN A 156 -1.76 7.35 -22.64
C ASN A 156 -0.24 7.48 -22.33
N LEU A 157 0.57 6.46 -22.61
CA LEU A 157 2.02 6.54 -22.37
C LEU A 157 2.76 7.52 -23.27
N LYS A 158 2.17 7.93 -24.40
CA LYS A 158 2.71 9.00 -25.25
C LYS A 158 3.02 10.26 -24.43
N LEU A 159 2.23 10.53 -23.38
CA LEU A 159 2.42 11.69 -22.51
C LEU A 159 3.78 11.71 -21.80
N PHE A 160 4.33 10.53 -21.49
CA PHE A 160 5.60 10.40 -20.75
C PHE A 160 6.74 9.85 -21.62
N GLN A 161 6.42 9.34 -22.81
CA GLN A 161 7.35 8.61 -23.68
C GLN A 161 8.65 9.37 -23.94
N GLU A 162 8.56 10.64 -24.31
CA GLU A 162 9.75 11.45 -24.58
C GLU A 162 10.68 11.54 -23.36
N ARG A 163 10.13 11.79 -22.17
CA ARG A 163 10.89 11.88 -20.91
C ARG A 163 11.45 10.52 -20.49
N LEU A 164 10.71 9.44 -20.70
CA LEU A 164 11.18 8.08 -20.41
C LEU A 164 12.37 7.70 -21.30
N ILE A 165 12.34 8.09 -22.56
CA ILE A 165 13.45 7.84 -23.50
C ILE A 165 14.62 8.74 -23.14
N SER A 166 14.43 10.06 -23.06
CA SER A 166 15.53 11.01 -22.94
C SER A 166 16.22 10.98 -21.58
N ILE A 167 15.49 10.71 -20.49
CA ILE A 167 16.05 10.77 -19.13
C ILE A 167 16.50 9.39 -18.64
N LEU A 168 15.72 8.35 -18.94
CA LEU A 168 15.96 7.01 -18.42
C LEU A 168 16.54 6.04 -19.45
N GLY A 169 16.71 6.47 -20.69
CA GLY A 169 17.22 5.64 -21.78
C GLY A 169 16.36 4.41 -22.01
N ILE A 170 15.03 4.52 -21.84
CA ILE A 170 14.13 3.38 -22.06
C ILE A 170 13.91 3.23 -23.55
N ASP A 171 14.22 2.05 -24.08
CA ASP A 171 14.02 1.72 -25.48
C ASP A 171 12.53 1.88 -25.86
N LEU A 172 12.27 2.56 -26.99
CA LEU A 172 10.93 2.75 -27.53
C LEU A 172 10.19 1.42 -27.76
N LYS A 173 10.89 0.39 -28.24
CA LYS A 173 10.33 -0.97 -28.42
C LYS A 173 9.88 -1.56 -27.10
N LEU A 174 10.58 -1.27 -25.99
CA LEU A 174 10.15 -1.70 -24.67
C LEU A 174 8.90 -0.92 -24.22
N ILE A 175 8.89 0.41 -24.36
CA ILE A 175 7.72 1.25 -24.01
C ILE A 175 6.45 0.76 -24.72
N ASN A 176 6.57 0.42 -26.00
CA ASN A 176 5.44 -0.06 -26.81
C ASN A 176 4.91 -1.44 -26.40
N LYS A 177 5.71 -2.27 -25.71
CA LYS A 177 5.32 -3.60 -25.22
C LYS A 177 4.76 -3.58 -23.79
N VAL A 178 5.15 -2.59 -23.00
CA VAL A 178 4.81 -2.53 -21.58
C VAL A 178 3.34 -2.20 -21.37
N LYS A 179 2.65 -2.99 -20.57
CA LYS A 179 1.22 -2.84 -20.23
C LYS A 179 0.99 -2.01 -18.96
N ALA A 180 1.99 -1.86 -18.11
CA ALA A 180 1.86 -1.08 -16.88
C ALA A 180 3.20 -0.56 -16.35
N PHE A 181 3.13 0.52 -15.58
CA PHE A 181 4.22 1.00 -14.74
C PHE A 181 3.90 0.73 -13.30
N GLN A 182 4.85 0.11 -12.61
CA GLN A 182 4.75 -0.18 -11.20
C GLN A 182 5.67 0.73 -10.42
N PHE A 183 5.15 1.28 -9.32
CA PHE A 183 5.87 2.15 -8.41
C PHE A 183 6.04 1.46 -7.06
N ASP A 184 7.27 1.46 -6.58
CA ASP A 184 7.62 1.09 -5.22
C ASP A 184 8.45 2.23 -4.61
N PHE A 185 7.90 2.83 -3.57
CA PHE A 185 8.54 3.88 -2.79
C PHE A 185 9.30 3.20 -1.64
N THR A 186 10.51 3.64 -1.36
CA THR A 186 11.30 3.06 -0.28
C THR A 186 12.29 4.03 0.32
N THR A 187 12.44 3.96 1.64
CA THR A 187 13.47 4.70 2.39
C THR A 187 14.85 4.05 2.27
N LEU A 188 14.91 2.72 2.08
CA LEU A 188 16.15 1.94 2.14
C LEU A 188 16.62 1.53 0.73
N LEU A 189 17.72 2.13 0.25
CA LEU A 189 18.31 1.80 -1.05
C LEU A 189 19.51 0.84 -0.93
N SER A 190 19.50 -0.04 0.07
CA SER A 190 20.54 -1.07 0.17
C SER A 190 20.43 -2.08 -0.97
N LYS A 191 21.57 -2.64 -1.41
CA LYS A 191 21.64 -3.63 -2.49
C LYS A 191 20.67 -4.80 -2.28
N ASN A 192 20.60 -5.33 -1.06
CA ASN A 192 19.74 -6.46 -0.75
C ASN A 192 18.25 -6.09 -0.84
N ASN A 193 17.85 -4.95 -0.26
CA ASN A 193 16.45 -4.49 -0.31
C ASN A 193 15.99 -4.23 -1.76
N ILE A 194 16.85 -3.63 -2.59
CA ILE A 194 16.59 -3.43 -4.02
C ILE A 194 16.38 -4.77 -4.73
N ILE A 195 17.26 -5.75 -4.50
CA ILE A 195 17.14 -7.10 -5.11
C ILE A 195 15.83 -7.77 -4.67
N ASP A 196 15.45 -7.65 -3.41
CA ASP A 196 14.22 -8.25 -2.89
C ASP A 196 12.96 -7.62 -3.51
N LYS A 197 12.95 -6.30 -3.65
CA LYS A 197 11.89 -5.56 -4.38
C LYS A 197 11.81 -5.97 -5.84
N ILE A 198 12.96 -6.08 -6.52
CA ILE A 198 13.00 -6.54 -7.92
C ILE A 198 12.44 -7.96 -8.03
N LYS A 199 12.90 -8.89 -7.19
CA LYS A 199 12.45 -10.29 -7.20
C LYS A 199 10.93 -10.39 -7.05
N LYS A 200 10.36 -9.53 -6.20
CA LYS A 200 8.95 -9.50 -5.88
C LYS A 200 8.06 -9.02 -7.05
N TYR A 201 8.59 -8.16 -7.90
CA TYR A 201 7.78 -7.31 -8.76
C TYR A 201 8.16 -7.30 -10.25
N GLN A 202 9.32 -7.84 -10.61
CA GLN A 202 9.76 -7.88 -12.00
C GLN A 202 8.78 -8.66 -12.88
N HIS A 203 8.49 -8.11 -14.06
CA HIS A 203 7.61 -8.74 -15.05
C HIS A 203 8.00 -8.27 -16.46
N PRO A 204 7.95 -9.13 -17.50
CA PRO A 204 8.40 -8.76 -18.84
C PRO A 204 7.55 -7.65 -19.48
N GLU A 205 6.29 -7.53 -19.07
CA GLU A 205 5.33 -6.53 -19.60
C GLU A 205 5.14 -5.32 -18.68
N MET A 206 5.98 -5.14 -17.66
CA MET A 206 5.90 -3.98 -16.75
C MET A 206 7.25 -3.31 -16.60
N ILE A 207 7.25 -1.99 -16.40
CA ILE A 207 8.42 -1.26 -15.92
C ILE A 207 8.26 -1.03 -14.42
N LEU A 208 9.23 -1.48 -13.64
CA LEU A 208 9.33 -1.24 -12.20
C LEU A 208 10.18 -0.01 -11.94
N PHE A 209 9.59 0.98 -11.29
CA PHE A 209 10.29 2.12 -10.73
C PHE A 209 10.45 1.91 -9.22
N ILE A 210 11.69 1.90 -8.75
CA ILE A 210 12.03 1.96 -7.32
C ILE A 210 12.43 3.41 -7.02
N ILE A 211 11.65 4.07 -6.17
CA ILE A 211 11.82 5.49 -5.85
C ILE A 211 12.32 5.63 -4.41
N GLY A 212 13.51 6.20 -4.24
CA GLY A 212 14.12 6.40 -2.93
C GLY A 212 13.57 7.62 -2.19
N THR A 213 12.66 7.46 -1.24
CA THR A 213 11.97 8.60 -0.57
C THR A 213 12.86 9.43 0.36
N ARG A 214 14.01 8.89 0.79
CA ARG A 214 15.05 9.61 1.56
C ARG A 214 16.31 9.89 0.73
N TRP A 215 16.21 9.83 -0.58
CA TRP A 215 17.35 10.05 -1.46
C TRP A 215 17.70 11.54 -1.52
N ASN A 216 18.92 11.89 -1.11
CA ASN A 216 19.44 13.25 -1.24
C ASN A 216 19.46 13.71 -2.72
N TYR A 217 18.67 14.75 -2.99
CA TYR A 217 18.38 15.31 -4.32
C TYR A 217 19.59 15.85 -5.07
N GLN A 218 20.70 16.15 -4.39
CA GLN A 218 21.83 16.85 -4.98
C GLN A 218 22.86 15.93 -5.65
N ARG A 219 22.78 14.61 -5.43
CA ARG A 219 23.89 13.71 -5.77
C ARG A 219 23.73 12.98 -7.11
N ARG A 220 22.58 12.36 -7.39
CA ARG A 220 22.35 11.55 -8.60
C ARG A 220 20.86 11.41 -8.92
N ASN A 221 20.52 11.38 -10.22
CA ASN A 221 19.14 11.19 -10.70
C ASN A 221 18.68 9.72 -10.75
N TYR A 222 19.62 8.79 -10.83
CA TYR A 222 19.39 7.35 -10.86
C TYR A 222 20.54 6.58 -10.21
N LEU A 223 20.28 5.32 -9.85
CA LEU A 223 21.26 4.37 -9.33
C LEU A 223 21.45 3.24 -10.34
N GLU A 224 22.68 2.75 -10.43
CA GLU A 224 22.97 1.54 -11.19
C GLU A 224 22.26 0.34 -10.57
N LEU A 225 21.79 -0.55 -11.43
CA LEU A 225 21.15 -1.78 -11.02
C LEU A 225 22.20 -2.72 -10.40
N PRO A 226 21.94 -3.32 -9.22
CA PRO A 226 22.90 -4.23 -8.62
C PRO A 226 23.06 -5.49 -9.50
N LYS A 227 24.31 -5.91 -9.73
CA LYS A 227 24.60 -7.16 -10.45
C LYS A 227 24.08 -8.37 -9.67
N SER A 228 23.10 -9.08 -10.21
CA SER A 228 22.50 -10.27 -9.60
C SER A 228 21.78 -11.15 -10.63
N LYS A 229 22.00 -12.47 -10.57
CA LYS A 229 21.31 -13.45 -11.42
C LYS A 229 19.80 -13.54 -11.14
N LYS A 230 19.33 -12.98 -10.02
CA LYS A 230 17.90 -12.94 -9.66
C LYS A 230 17.10 -11.90 -10.47
N ILE A 231 17.80 -11.05 -11.23
CA ILE A 231 17.20 -10.00 -12.05
C ILE A 231 17.04 -10.53 -13.48
N LEU A 232 15.81 -10.85 -13.85
CA LEU A 232 15.46 -11.46 -15.13
C LEU A 232 15.23 -10.42 -16.23
N TYR A 233 14.73 -9.23 -15.86
CA TYR A 233 14.37 -8.17 -16.80
C TYR A 233 15.05 -6.83 -16.46
N PRO A 234 16.39 -6.74 -16.55
CA PRO A 234 17.13 -5.55 -16.11
C PRO A 234 16.72 -4.25 -16.85
N SER A 235 16.37 -4.34 -18.13
CA SER A 235 15.87 -3.21 -18.93
C SER A 235 14.57 -2.60 -18.41
N ASN A 236 13.78 -3.40 -17.69
CA ASN A 236 12.47 -3.04 -17.18
C ASN A 236 12.53 -2.42 -15.78
N ILE A 237 13.72 -2.24 -15.20
CA ILE A 237 13.87 -1.78 -13.82
C ILE A 237 14.62 -0.45 -13.82
N LYS A 238 14.07 0.53 -13.10
CA LYS A 238 14.68 1.85 -12.94
C LYS A 238 14.67 2.23 -11.46
N ILE A 239 15.84 2.59 -10.93
CA ILE A 239 16.00 3.08 -9.56
C ILE A 239 16.30 4.58 -9.68
N ILE A 240 15.34 5.41 -9.28
CA ILE A 240 15.34 6.84 -9.60
C ILE A 240 15.13 7.69 -8.35
N SER A 241 15.66 8.91 -8.39
CA SER A 241 15.40 9.90 -7.35
C SER A 241 13.93 10.35 -7.38
N PRO A 242 13.37 10.85 -6.27
CA PRO A 242 12.02 11.37 -6.26
C PRO A 242 11.84 12.55 -7.21
N MET A 243 12.87 13.38 -7.41
CA MET A 243 12.79 14.51 -8.34
C MET A 243 12.73 14.04 -9.79
N THR A 244 13.55 13.06 -10.17
CA THR A 244 13.47 12.40 -11.48
C THR A 244 12.06 11.84 -11.71
N PHE A 245 11.47 11.21 -10.69
CA PHE A 245 10.09 10.72 -10.74
C PHE A 245 9.08 11.84 -11.00
N THR A 246 9.14 12.94 -10.24
CA THR A 246 8.22 14.08 -10.43
C THR A 246 8.30 14.66 -11.84
N TYR A 247 9.52 14.77 -12.38
CA TYR A 247 9.72 15.30 -13.72
C TYR A 247 9.16 14.37 -14.80
N ILE A 248 9.43 13.06 -14.72
CA ILE A 248 8.93 12.08 -15.70
C ILE A 248 7.41 12.05 -15.72
N PHE A 249 6.78 12.03 -14.55
CA PHE A 249 5.32 11.91 -14.43
C PHE A 249 4.58 13.25 -14.37
N ASP A 250 5.29 14.34 -14.68
CA ASP A 250 4.73 15.68 -14.84
C ASP A 250 4.01 16.19 -13.58
N LEU A 251 4.53 15.89 -12.40
CA LEU A 251 4.06 16.49 -11.15
C LEU A 251 4.52 17.94 -11.13
N LYS A 252 3.56 18.88 -11.16
CA LYS A 252 3.80 20.34 -11.24
C LYS A 252 2.84 21.08 -10.31
N GLY A 253 3.18 22.34 -10.00
CA GLY A 253 2.40 23.21 -9.11
C GLY A 253 2.10 22.53 -7.78
N ILE A 254 0.84 22.62 -7.34
CA ILE A 254 0.40 22.07 -6.04
C ILE A 254 0.70 20.58 -5.84
N TYR A 255 0.76 19.78 -6.92
CA TYR A 255 1.12 18.36 -6.81
C TYR A 255 2.61 18.16 -6.53
N LEU A 256 3.47 18.97 -7.14
CA LEU A 256 4.91 18.93 -6.87
C LEU A 256 5.19 19.40 -5.44
N ASP A 257 4.57 20.50 -5.03
CA ASP A 257 4.78 21.09 -3.70
C ASP A 257 4.37 20.11 -2.60
N ARG A 258 3.16 19.54 -2.70
CA ARG A 258 2.70 18.52 -1.76
C ARG A 258 3.57 17.27 -1.76
N PHE A 259 4.09 16.85 -2.91
CA PHE A 259 4.99 15.71 -2.97
C PHE A 259 6.28 16.00 -2.21
N LYS A 260 6.87 17.19 -2.38
CA LYS A 260 8.06 17.62 -1.64
C LYS A 260 7.79 17.70 -0.14
N ASP A 261 6.64 18.26 0.27
CA ASP A 261 6.27 18.33 1.68
C ASP A 261 6.20 16.93 2.31
N ILE A 262 5.56 15.97 1.64
CA ILE A 262 5.48 14.58 2.10
C ILE A 262 6.89 13.98 2.27
N LEU A 263 7.79 14.21 1.32
CA LEU A 263 9.16 13.71 1.42
C LEU A 263 9.97 14.39 2.53
N TYR A 264 9.80 15.70 2.70
CA TYR A 264 10.43 16.47 3.78
C TYR A 264 10.03 15.91 5.14
N TYR A 265 8.73 15.74 5.40
CA TYR A 265 8.26 15.13 6.67
C TYR A 265 8.78 13.71 6.88
N ASN A 266 9.02 12.95 5.80
CA ASN A 266 9.58 11.61 5.91
C ASN A 266 11.10 11.61 6.16
N SER A 267 11.84 12.66 5.75
CA SER A 267 13.28 12.78 5.98
C SER A 267 13.65 13.38 7.33
N GLU A 268 12.87 14.34 7.82
CA GLU A 268 13.13 15.03 9.10
C GLU A 268 12.84 14.15 10.33
N TRP A 269 12.24 12.99 10.13
CA TRP A 269 11.84 12.12 11.24
C TRP A 269 12.97 11.35 11.93
N ASP A 270 14.20 11.53 11.47
CA ASP A 270 15.40 11.04 12.15
C ASP A 270 15.98 12.10 13.14
N LEU A 271 15.30 13.25 13.35
CA LEU A 271 15.62 14.29 14.34
C LEU A 271 14.64 14.26 15.54
#